data_AF-A0A1G6Y136-F1
#
_entry.id   AF-A0A1G6Y136-F1
#
_cell.length_a   1.000
_cell.length_b   1.000
_cell.length_c   1.000
_cell.angle_alpha   90.00
_cell.angle_beta   90.00
_cell.angle_gamma   90.00
#
_symmetry.space_group_name_H-M   'P 1'
#
loop_
_entity.id
_entity.type
_entity.pdbx_description
1 polymer ?
#
loop_
_entity_poly.entity_id
_entity_poly.type
_entity_poly.pdbx_seq_one_letter_code
_entity_poly.pdbx_strand_id
1 'polypeptide(L)'
;MFIKWSAGFFAGMLLLAAGAGSAFARDPVYIKDLRQLLQGQQEWIKVHVAEYLVWSGAAVNEVYRIFREEDRLYAAVPKYRIGIWRVLAQASRSKKERARWVRKIAAVYRDTTAPDRLHAIETLSKLRYPVLPEATVNKLLREEHTSPMQVYELWNATGFSAPGNNRAKDRLVTLLLQQLAENDHAAVPVIAYVLRFLHVLEASRWDQVRHAADLLPTDPAIHAALLTTLWIAAPAERSAEAEAAWSRLFRKRDEKEMWPYLLAGLALKGTKAGREWLLQQYPLLSNSRLAGYNADVHAAAAYALLKMEPY
;
A
#
# COMPACT_ATOMS: atom_id res chain seq x y z
N MET A 1 -18.85 8.21 -4.90
CA MET A 1 -18.79 6.75 -4.66
C MET A 1 -17.45 6.45 -3.98
N PHE A 2 -17.39 6.62 -2.66
CA PHE A 2 -16.17 6.36 -1.88
C PHE A 2 -15.95 4.85 -1.80
N ILE A 3 -14.78 4.38 -2.21
CA ILE A 3 -14.35 3.00 -2.01
C ILE A 3 -14.25 2.81 -0.49
N LYS A 4 -15.08 1.93 0.10
CA LYS A 4 -14.85 1.44 1.46
C LYS A 4 -13.53 0.68 1.43
N TRP A 5 -12.47 1.29 1.95
CA TRP A 5 -11.14 0.70 2.00
C TRP A 5 -11.15 -0.45 3.01
N SER A 6 -10.96 -1.69 2.55
CA SER A 6 -10.78 -2.84 3.43
C SER A 6 -9.36 -2.88 4.00
N ALA A 7 -9.20 -3.53 5.15
CA ALA A 7 -8.02 -3.45 6.00
C ALA A 7 -6.69 -3.90 5.36
N GLY A 8 -6.72 -4.77 4.34
CA GLY A 8 -5.54 -5.34 3.70
C GLY A 8 -4.99 -4.53 2.53
N PHE A 9 -5.60 -3.39 2.21
CA PHE A 9 -5.11 -2.50 1.15
C PHE A 9 -3.78 -1.80 1.49
N PHE A 10 -3.33 -1.85 2.75
CA PHE A 10 -2.35 -0.89 3.28
C PHE A 10 -0.89 -1.36 3.39
N ALA A 11 -0.59 -2.65 3.17
CA ALA A 11 0.77 -3.13 3.28
C ALA A 11 1.29 -3.57 1.90
N GLY A 12 2.41 -2.96 1.46
CA GLY A 12 3.32 -3.59 0.52
C GLY A 12 3.84 -2.73 -0.62
N MET A 13 5.06 -2.21 -0.45
CA MET A 13 6.08 -2.28 -1.49
C MET A 13 7.46 -1.82 -1.00
N LEU A 14 8.26 -2.80 -0.56
CA LEU A 14 9.69 -2.61 -0.30
C LEU A 14 10.43 -3.78 -0.92
N LEU A 15 10.83 -3.63 -2.19
CA LEU A 15 11.86 -4.43 -2.84
C LEU A 15 12.16 -3.84 -4.22
N LEU A 16 13.20 -3.01 -4.28
CA LEU A 16 14.16 -2.88 -5.38
C LEU A 16 15.18 -1.80 -4.98
N ALA A 17 15.90 -2.03 -3.87
CA ALA A 17 17.20 -1.42 -3.52
C ALA A 17 17.65 -1.91 -2.13
N ALA A 18 17.87 -3.22 -1.97
CA ALA A 18 18.77 -3.74 -0.95
C ALA A 18 19.21 -5.13 -1.41
N GLY A 19 20.51 -5.27 -1.68
CA GLY A 19 21.12 -6.56 -1.94
C GLY A 19 21.11 -7.45 -0.70
N ALA A 20 21.28 -8.75 -0.93
CA ALA A 20 21.56 -9.81 0.04
C ALA A 20 20.58 -9.91 1.23
N GLY A 21 19.80 -11.00 1.24
CA GLY A 21 18.80 -11.27 2.26
C GLY A 21 19.37 -11.42 3.66
N SER A 22 18.62 -10.95 4.65
CA SER A 22 18.49 -11.66 5.90
C SER A 22 17.40 -12.72 5.73
N ALA A 23 17.81 -13.93 5.42
CA ALA A 23 16.95 -15.11 5.45
C ALA A 23 16.70 -15.48 6.92
N PHE A 24 15.91 -14.68 7.64
CA PHE A 24 15.37 -15.14 8.92
C PHE A 24 14.49 -16.36 8.66
N ALA A 25 14.57 -17.36 9.54
CA ALA A 25 13.67 -18.50 9.53
C ALA A 25 12.25 -17.98 9.73
N ARG A 26 11.51 -17.85 8.63
CA ARG A 26 10.12 -17.41 8.66
C ARG A 26 9.31 -18.45 9.40
N ASP A 27 8.57 -18.00 10.40
CA ASP A 27 7.67 -18.88 11.13
C ASP A 27 6.72 -19.57 10.13
N PRO A 28 6.78 -20.91 10.02
CA PRO A 28 5.98 -21.65 9.06
C PRO A 28 4.47 -21.47 9.30
N VAL A 29 4.04 -21.07 10.51
CA VAL A 29 2.63 -20.86 10.85
C VAL A 29 2.03 -19.72 10.03
N TYR A 30 2.64 -18.53 9.99
CA TYR A 30 2.08 -17.39 9.26
C TYR A 30 2.06 -17.62 7.74
N ILE A 31 3.08 -18.30 7.20
CA ILE A 31 3.08 -18.71 5.78
C ILE A 31 1.97 -19.73 5.50
N LYS A 32 1.75 -20.69 6.41
CA LYS A 32 0.67 -21.67 6.30
C LYS A 32 -0.69 -20.98 6.29
N ASP A 33 -0.91 -20.02 7.18
CA ASP A 33 -2.16 -19.26 7.27
C ASP A 33 -2.41 -18.47 5.98
N LEU A 34 -1.40 -17.74 5.48
CA LEU A 34 -1.49 -17.04 4.19
C LEU A 34 -1.81 -18.01 3.04
N ARG A 35 -1.21 -19.20 3.01
CA ARG A 35 -1.54 -20.21 1.98
C ARG A 35 -2.98 -20.70 2.10
N GLN A 36 -3.50 -20.90 3.31
CA GLN A 36 -4.90 -21.28 3.51
C GLN A 36 -5.86 -20.18 3.05
N LEU A 37 -5.57 -18.93 3.40
CA LEU A 37 -6.34 -17.77 2.93
C LEU A 37 -6.30 -17.64 1.41
N LEU A 38 -5.16 -17.91 0.77
CA LEU A 38 -5.03 -17.88 -0.69
C LEU A 38 -5.99 -18.86 -1.36
N GLN A 39 -6.25 -20.01 -0.76
CA GLN A 39 -7.17 -21.01 -1.31
C GLN A 39 -8.65 -20.66 -1.03
N GLY A 40 -8.95 -20.13 0.16
CA GLY A 40 -10.33 -19.93 0.61
C GLY A 40 -10.94 -18.56 0.31
N GLN A 41 -10.13 -17.54 0.05
CA GLN A 41 -10.62 -16.16 -0.17
C GLN A 41 -10.80 -15.85 -1.66
N GLN A 42 -11.55 -14.78 -1.94
CA GLN A 42 -11.86 -14.31 -3.29
C GLN A 42 -11.47 -12.82 -3.46
N GLU A 43 -11.48 -12.37 -4.72
CA GLU A 43 -11.30 -10.97 -5.09
C GLU A 43 -10.09 -10.29 -4.43
N TRP A 44 -10.30 -9.12 -3.81
CA TRP A 44 -9.24 -8.28 -3.24
C TRP A 44 -8.50 -8.93 -2.09
N ILE A 45 -9.20 -9.69 -1.23
CA ILE A 45 -8.55 -10.40 -0.12
C ILE A 45 -7.56 -11.43 -0.68
N LYS A 46 -7.97 -12.17 -1.73
CA LYS A 46 -7.10 -13.12 -2.42
C LYS A 46 -5.88 -12.43 -3.05
N VAL A 47 -6.08 -11.24 -3.63
CA VAL A 47 -4.98 -10.40 -4.18
C VAL A 47 -4.01 -10.00 -3.08
N HIS A 48 -4.47 -9.45 -1.96
CA HIS A 48 -3.59 -9.02 -0.86
C HIS A 48 -2.79 -10.19 -0.30
N VAL A 49 -3.43 -11.33 -0.06
CA VAL A 49 -2.76 -12.56 0.41
C VAL A 49 -1.69 -13.02 -0.56
N ALA A 50 -1.99 -13.04 -1.86
CA ALA A 50 -1.05 -13.42 -2.90
C ALA A 50 0.16 -12.46 -2.95
N GLU A 51 -0.09 -11.17 -2.80
CA GLU A 51 0.97 -10.16 -2.72
C GLU A 51 1.85 -10.35 -1.48
N TYR A 52 1.28 -10.60 -0.30
CA TYR A 52 2.06 -10.90 0.92
C TYR A 52 2.97 -12.12 0.76
N LEU A 53 2.47 -13.18 0.12
CA LEU A 53 3.27 -14.37 -0.20
C LEU A 53 4.40 -14.03 -1.17
N VAL A 54 4.10 -13.30 -2.26
CA VAL A 54 5.10 -12.91 -3.26
C VAL A 54 6.16 -11.95 -2.69
N TRP A 55 5.78 -10.96 -1.89
CA TRP A 55 6.72 -10.02 -1.25
C TRP A 55 7.56 -10.66 -0.18
N SER A 56 7.03 -11.69 0.48
CA SER A 56 7.86 -12.57 1.29
C SER A 56 8.77 -13.39 0.37
N GLY A 57 8.38 -13.75 -0.85
CA GLY A 57 9.11 -14.73 -1.66
C GLY A 57 8.79 -16.16 -1.20
N ALA A 58 7.64 -16.34 -0.56
CA ALA A 58 7.07 -17.62 -0.21
C ALA A 58 6.01 -18.02 -1.24
N ALA A 59 5.93 -19.30 -1.59
CA ALA A 59 4.88 -19.84 -2.46
C ALA A 59 4.70 -19.14 -3.83
N VAL A 60 5.72 -18.45 -4.35
CA VAL A 60 5.62 -17.64 -5.59
C VAL A 60 5.09 -18.45 -6.78
N ASN A 61 5.57 -19.69 -6.95
CA ASN A 61 5.11 -20.58 -8.03
C ASN A 61 3.64 -21.00 -7.87
N GLU A 62 3.17 -21.19 -6.63
CA GLU A 62 1.78 -21.52 -6.36
C GLU A 62 0.86 -20.34 -6.59
N VAL A 63 1.25 -19.15 -6.11
CA VAL A 63 0.55 -17.89 -6.37
C VAL A 63 0.41 -17.69 -7.87
N TYR A 64 1.50 -17.84 -8.63
CA TYR A 64 1.48 -17.72 -10.08
C TYR A 64 0.47 -18.69 -10.71
N ARG A 65 0.50 -19.98 -10.34
CA ARG A 65 -0.42 -21.00 -10.87
C ARG A 65 -1.89 -20.66 -10.59
N ILE A 66 -2.21 -20.25 -9.36
CA ILE A 66 -3.57 -19.89 -8.96
C ILE A 66 -4.04 -18.67 -9.74
N PHE A 67 -3.21 -17.63 -9.84
CA PHE A 67 -3.60 -16.40 -10.51
C PHE A 67 -3.66 -16.52 -12.04
N ARG A 68 -2.99 -17.52 -12.63
CA ARG A 68 -3.21 -17.88 -14.04
C ARG A 68 -4.60 -18.45 -14.27
N GLU A 69 -5.12 -19.19 -13.31
CA GLU A 69 -6.50 -19.67 -13.34
C GLU A 69 -7.49 -18.53 -13.07
N GLU A 70 -7.19 -17.64 -12.11
CA GLU A 70 -7.98 -16.41 -11.90
C GLU A 70 -8.06 -15.55 -13.18
N ASP A 71 -6.95 -15.37 -13.92
CA ASP A 71 -6.99 -14.66 -15.22
C ASP A 71 -7.88 -15.37 -16.23
N ARG A 72 -7.86 -16.71 -16.27
CA ARG A 72 -8.71 -17.50 -17.17
C ARG A 72 -10.20 -17.29 -16.86
N LEU A 73 -10.57 -17.22 -15.58
CA LEU A 73 -11.95 -17.11 -15.13
C LEU A 73 -12.48 -15.67 -15.12
N TYR A 74 -11.62 -14.70 -14.78
CA TYR A 74 -12.05 -13.35 -14.40
C TYR A 74 -11.34 -12.22 -15.17
N ALA A 75 -10.62 -12.50 -16.27
CA ALA A 75 -10.00 -11.46 -17.10
C ALA A 75 -10.98 -10.38 -17.62
N ALA A 76 -12.27 -10.70 -17.70
CA ALA A 76 -13.31 -9.76 -18.13
C ALA A 76 -13.92 -8.94 -16.99
N VAL A 77 -13.69 -9.30 -15.72
CA VAL A 77 -14.27 -8.60 -14.56
C VAL A 77 -13.47 -7.33 -14.28
N PRO A 78 -14.05 -6.12 -14.48
CA PRO A 78 -13.34 -4.88 -14.25
C PRO A 78 -12.84 -4.75 -12.81
N LYS A 79 -11.74 -4.03 -12.62
CA LYS A 79 -11.05 -3.81 -11.33
C LYS A 79 -10.36 -5.07 -10.81
N TYR A 80 -11.05 -6.21 -10.71
CA TYR A 80 -10.44 -7.46 -10.25
C TYR A 80 -9.35 -7.97 -11.22
N ARG A 81 -9.61 -7.90 -12.53
CA ARG A 81 -8.61 -8.24 -13.57
C ARG A 81 -7.28 -7.48 -13.40
N ILE A 82 -7.33 -6.23 -12.91
CA ILE A 82 -6.13 -5.43 -12.67
C ILE A 82 -5.33 -5.99 -11.49
N GLY A 83 -6.00 -6.36 -10.39
CA GLY A 83 -5.37 -7.04 -9.26
C GLY A 83 -4.74 -8.37 -9.68
N ILE A 84 -5.44 -9.16 -10.51
CA ILE A 84 -4.92 -10.42 -11.05
C ILE A 84 -3.63 -10.19 -11.86
N TRP A 85 -3.66 -9.25 -12.81
CA TRP A 85 -2.49 -8.96 -13.64
C TRP A 85 -1.35 -8.36 -12.82
N ARG A 86 -1.63 -7.61 -11.75
CA ARG A 86 -0.63 -7.11 -10.82
C ARG A 86 0.08 -8.24 -10.08
N VAL A 87 -0.65 -9.21 -9.56
CA VAL A 87 -0.07 -10.40 -8.90
C VAL A 87 0.76 -11.21 -9.90
N LEU A 88 0.23 -11.46 -11.11
CA LEU A 88 0.96 -12.17 -12.16
C LEU A 88 2.24 -11.44 -12.59
N ALA A 89 2.21 -10.12 -12.69
CA ALA A 89 3.40 -9.32 -12.99
C ALA A 89 4.49 -9.47 -11.90
N GLN A 90 4.10 -9.51 -10.63
CA GLN A 90 5.02 -9.65 -9.50
C GLN A 90 5.54 -11.09 -9.33
N ALA A 91 4.71 -12.09 -9.61
CA ALA A 91 5.07 -13.51 -9.53
C ALA A 91 5.75 -14.06 -10.81
N SER A 92 5.89 -13.23 -11.85
CA SER A 92 6.49 -13.62 -13.14
C SER A 92 7.95 -14.03 -12.99
N ARG A 93 8.35 -15.12 -13.64
CA ARG A 93 9.74 -15.66 -13.56
C ARG A 93 10.71 -15.00 -14.54
N SER A 94 10.19 -14.24 -15.52
CA SER A 94 11.00 -13.56 -16.52
C SER A 94 10.55 -12.13 -16.76
N LYS A 95 11.49 -11.27 -17.18
CA LYS A 95 11.18 -9.89 -17.59
C LYS A 95 10.15 -9.83 -18.73
N LYS A 96 10.23 -10.77 -19.67
CA LYS A 96 9.30 -10.86 -20.82
C LYS A 96 7.87 -11.13 -20.37
N GLU A 97 7.69 -12.05 -19.43
CA GLU A 97 6.39 -12.38 -18.86
C GLU A 97 5.83 -11.23 -18.04
N ARG A 98 6.64 -10.65 -17.13
CA ARG A 98 6.26 -9.46 -16.38
C ARG A 98 5.76 -8.35 -17.31
N ALA A 99 6.51 -8.07 -18.37
CA ALA A 99 6.15 -7.04 -19.36
C ALA A 99 4.82 -7.34 -20.06
N ARG A 100 4.47 -8.60 -20.29
CA ARG A 100 3.16 -8.98 -20.86
C ARG A 100 2.01 -8.52 -19.96
N TRP A 101 2.07 -8.82 -18.66
CA TRP A 101 1.01 -8.46 -17.71
C TRP A 101 0.92 -6.96 -17.50
N VAL A 102 2.07 -6.29 -17.34
CA VAL A 102 2.14 -4.83 -17.22
C VAL A 102 1.55 -4.13 -18.44
N ARG A 103 1.80 -4.63 -19.66
CA ARG A 103 1.18 -4.07 -20.87
C ARG A 103 -0.34 -4.21 -20.92
N LYS A 104 -0.92 -5.28 -20.38
CA LYS A 104 -2.38 -5.41 -20.25
C LYS A 104 -2.94 -4.31 -19.34
N ILE A 105 -2.30 -4.05 -18.21
CA ILE A 105 -2.69 -2.99 -17.27
C ILE A 105 -2.54 -1.61 -17.94
N ALA A 106 -1.42 -1.36 -18.63
CA ALA A 106 -1.20 -0.11 -19.35
C ALA A 106 -2.17 0.11 -20.52
N ALA A 107 -2.68 -0.96 -21.14
CA ALA A 107 -3.73 -0.85 -22.14
C ALA A 107 -5.05 -0.37 -21.53
N VAL A 108 -5.44 -0.91 -20.36
CA VAL A 108 -6.65 -0.44 -19.63
C VAL A 108 -6.50 1.02 -19.20
N TYR A 109 -5.33 1.44 -18.74
CA TYR A 109 -5.12 2.84 -18.36
C TYR A 109 -5.29 3.82 -19.56
N ARG A 110 -4.85 3.40 -20.75
CA ARG A 110 -4.93 4.21 -21.98
C ARG A 110 -6.35 4.29 -22.56
N ASP A 111 -7.20 3.31 -22.26
CA ASP A 111 -8.62 3.36 -22.61
C ASP A 111 -9.34 4.31 -21.65
N THR A 112 -9.71 5.50 -22.14
CA THR A 112 -10.39 6.53 -21.36
C THR A 112 -11.81 6.14 -20.95
N THR A 113 -12.39 5.12 -21.56
CA THR A 113 -13.72 4.60 -21.27
C THR A 113 -13.71 3.43 -20.29
N ALA A 114 -12.52 2.89 -19.97
CA ALA A 114 -12.41 1.73 -19.12
C ALA A 114 -12.87 2.03 -17.67
N PRO A 115 -13.83 1.26 -17.12
CA PRO A 115 -14.37 1.50 -15.78
C PRO A 115 -13.37 1.26 -14.65
N ASP A 116 -12.23 0.64 -14.96
CA ASP A 116 -11.13 0.32 -14.04
C ASP A 116 -9.83 1.06 -14.37
N ARG A 117 -9.90 2.14 -15.17
CA ARG A 117 -8.77 3.04 -15.47
C ARG A 117 -8.06 3.54 -14.22
N LEU A 118 -8.81 3.90 -13.17
CA LEU A 118 -8.26 4.34 -11.87
C LEU A 118 -7.40 3.24 -11.20
N HIS A 119 -7.86 2.00 -11.25
CA HIS A 119 -7.14 0.85 -10.65
C HIS A 119 -5.88 0.53 -11.45
N ALA A 120 -5.94 0.73 -12.78
CA ALA A 120 -4.81 0.54 -13.67
C ALA A 120 -3.69 1.54 -13.36
N ILE A 121 -3.97 2.84 -13.24
CA ILE A 121 -2.92 3.82 -12.91
C ILE A 121 -2.30 3.58 -11.53
N GLU A 122 -3.13 3.30 -10.52
CA GLU A 122 -2.64 2.95 -9.19
C GLU A 122 -1.69 1.73 -9.24
N THR A 123 -2.09 0.69 -9.99
CA THR A 123 -1.29 -0.52 -10.17
C THR A 123 0.00 -0.26 -10.93
N LEU A 124 -0.01 0.60 -11.94
CA LEU A 124 1.20 0.97 -12.68
C LEU A 124 2.17 1.75 -11.80
N SER A 125 1.65 2.63 -10.93
CA SER A 125 2.44 3.34 -9.92
C SER A 125 3.06 2.39 -8.90
N LYS A 126 2.28 1.43 -8.38
CA LYS A 126 2.82 0.31 -7.57
C LYS A 126 3.93 -0.40 -8.34
N LEU A 127 3.67 -0.91 -9.53
CA LEU A 127 4.67 -1.66 -10.31
C LEU A 127 5.86 -0.81 -10.80
N ARG A 128 5.93 0.49 -10.45
CA ARG A 128 6.91 1.49 -10.91
C ARG A 128 7.06 1.43 -12.42
N TYR A 129 5.95 1.30 -13.12
CA TYR A 129 5.91 1.29 -14.57
C TYR A 129 5.41 2.66 -15.06
N PRO A 130 6.33 3.53 -15.49
CA PRO A 130 6.00 4.88 -15.91
C PRO A 130 5.19 4.86 -17.22
N VAL A 131 4.05 5.55 -17.27
CA VAL A 131 3.13 5.57 -18.44
C VAL A 131 2.72 6.96 -18.92
N LEU A 132 3.05 8.01 -18.18
CA LEU A 132 2.66 9.37 -18.48
C LEU A 132 3.70 10.08 -19.36
N PRO A 133 3.30 10.67 -20.49
CA PRO A 133 4.17 11.59 -21.22
C PRO A 133 4.53 12.82 -20.37
N GLU A 134 5.70 13.41 -20.60
CA GLU A 134 6.14 14.61 -19.87
C GLU A 134 5.14 15.77 -19.97
N ALA A 135 4.51 15.97 -21.14
CA ALA A 135 3.48 16.99 -21.32
C ALA A 135 2.29 16.80 -20.37
N THR A 136 1.87 15.55 -20.13
CA THR A 136 0.82 15.21 -19.17
C THR A 136 1.27 15.50 -17.74
N VAL A 137 2.51 15.14 -17.39
CA VAL A 137 3.08 15.45 -16.06
C VAL A 137 3.09 16.96 -15.83
N ASN A 138 3.56 17.74 -16.79
CA ASN A 138 3.58 19.21 -16.69
C ASN A 138 2.17 19.80 -16.53
N LYS A 139 1.15 19.20 -17.15
CA LYS A 139 -0.25 19.60 -16.95
C LYS A 139 -0.70 19.31 -15.51
N LEU A 140 -0.47 18.08 -15.02
CA LEU A 140 -0.86 17.66 -13.66
C LEU A 140 -0.25 18.54 -12.57
N LEU A 141 0.99 19.00 -12.77
CA LEU A 141 1.68 19.90 -11.83
C LEU A 141 0.99 21.27 -11.69
N ARG A 142 0.14 21.67 -12.63
CA ARG A 142 -0.59 22.96 -12.62
C ARG A 142 -2.09 22.80 -12.34
N GLU A 143 -2.61 21.59 -12.35
CA GLU A 143 -4.05 21.35 -12.12
C GLU A 143 -4.40 21.53 -10.65
N GLU A 144 -5.34 22.42 -10.35
CA GLU A 144 -5.76 22.76 -8.98
C GLU A 144 -6.75 21.75 -8.39
N HIS A 145 -7.63 21.17 -9.21
CA HIS A 145 -8.64 20.22 -8.74
C HIS A 145 -8.01 18.89 -8.31
N THR A 146 -8.21 18.53 -7.05
CA THR A 146 -7.71 17.26 -6.48
C THR A 146 -8.67 16.12 -6.77
N SER A 147 -8.19 15.08 -7.45
CA SER A 147 -8.94 13.82 -7.63
C SER A 147 -8.06 12.59 -7.36
N PRO A 148 -8.64 11.43 -7.00
CA PRO A 148 -7.86 10.19 -6.86
C PRO A 148 -7.07 9.82 -8.12
N MET A 149 -7.61 10.12 -9.31
CA MET A 149 -6.90 9.91 -10.58
C MET A 149 -5.62 10.75 -10.63
N GLN A 150 -5.73 12.06 -10.35
CA GLN A 150 -4.59 12.98 -10.34
C GLN A 150 -3.52 12.54 -9.33
N VAL A 151 -3.94 12.11 -8.13
CA VAL A 151 -3.01 11.64 -7.09
C VAL A 151 -2.23 10.40 -7.54
N TYR A 152 -2.88 9.43 -8.19
CA TYR A 152 -2.20 8.24 -8.71
C TYR A 152 -1.38 8.51 -9.97
N GLU A 153 -1.80 9.44 -10.82
CA GLU A 153 -1.00 9.91 -11.96
C GLU A 153 0.27 10.63 -11.48
N LEU A 154 0.17 11.50 -10.47
CA LEU A 154 1.34 12.11 -9.82
C LEU A 154 2.25 11.08 -9.16
N TRP A 155 1.68 10.05 -8.52
CA TRP A 155 2.48 8.91 -8.03
C TRP A 155 3.23 8.22 -9.17
N ASN A 156 2.58 7.95 -10.31
CA ASN A 156 3.23 7.35 -11.48
C ASN A 156 4.37 8.24 -11.99
N ALA A 157 4.14 9.56 -12.02
CA ALA A 157 5.10 10.55 -12.48
C ALA A 157 6.39 10.57 -11.64
N THR A 158 6.32 10.18 -10.34
CA THR A 158 7.53 10.07 -9.51
C THR A 158 8.55 9.05 -10.04
N GLY A 159 8.12 8.09 -10.85
CA GLY A 159 9.00 7.11 -11.50
C GLY A 159 9.79 7.66 -12.70
N PHE A 160 9.41 8.82 -13.25
CA PHE A 160 10.13 9.50 -14.34
C PHE A 160 11.14 10.53 -13.85
N SER A 161 11.08 10.90 -12.58
CA SER A 161 11.93 11.94 -12.03
C SER A 161 13.40 11.55 -12.13
N ALA A 162 14.17 12.32 -12.90
CA ALA A 162 15.63 12.32 -12.78
C ALA A 162 16.01 12.48 -11.29
N PRO A 163 17.13 11.90 -10.82
CA PRO A 163 17.62 12.14 -9.47
C PRO A 163 17.59 13.64 -9.14
N GLY A 164 16.85 14.03 -8.10
CA GLY A 164 16.66 15.43 -7.69
C GLY A 164 15.41 16.14 -8.24
N ASN A 165 14.70 15.59 -9.25
CA ASN A 165 13.46 16.18 -9.77
C ASN A 165 12.25 15.77 -8.93
N ASN A 166 12.01 16.47 -7.83
CA ASN A 166 10.95 16.10 -6.89
C ASN A 166 9.58 16.75 -7.16
N ARG A 167 9.36 17.39 -8.32
CA ARG A 167 8.16 18.19 -8.62
C ARG A 167 6.84 17.46 -8.36
N ALA A 168 6.73 16.18 -8.74
CA ALA A 168 5.52 15.39 -8.51
C ALA A 168 5.30 15.09 -7.01
N LYS A 169 6.38 14.88 -6.24
CA LYS A 169 6.31 14.70 -4.79
C LYS A 169 5.92 16.00 -4.09
N ASP A 170 6.51 17.12 -4.52
CA ASP A 170 6.13 18.45 -4.05
C ASP A 170 4.66 18.71 -4.28
N ARG A 171 4.17 18.44 -5.50
CA ARG A 171 2.76 18.63 -5.83
C ARG A 171 1.84 17.79 -4.94
N LEU A 172 2.19 16.53 -4.64
CA LEU A 172 1.40 15.68 -3.73
C LEU A 172 1.29 16.30 -2.32
N VAL A 173 2.38 16.86 -1.80
CA VAL A 173 2.34 17.54 -0.49
C VAL A 173 1.57 18.86 -0.57
N THR A 174 1.71 19.62 -1.66
CA THR A 174 0.89 20.82 -1.89
C THR A 174 -0.60 20.48 -1.94
N LEU A 175 -1.00 19.43 -2.65
CA LEU A 175 -2.40 18.98 -2.71
C LEU A 175 -2.91 18.59 -1.32
N LEU A 176 -2.09 17.92 -0.49
CA LEU A 176 -2.44 17.63 0.90
C LEU A 176 -2.75 18.92 1.66
N LEU A 177 -1.87 19.90 1.61
CA LEU A 177 -2.03 21.18 2.33
C LEU A 177 -3.22 22.00 1.80
N GLN A 178 -3.48 21.98 0.48
CA GLN A 178 -4.63 22.65 -0.14
C GLN A 178 -5.95 22.07 0.38
N GLN A 179 -6.09 20.74 0.38
CA GLN A 179 -7.27 20.04 0.90
C GLN A 179 -7.56 20.40 2.37
N LEU A 180 -6.52 20.61 3.18
CA LEU A 180 -6.69 21.08 4.57
C LEU A 180 -7.11 22.53 4.66
N ALA A 181 -6.50 23.41 3.87
CA ALA A 181 -6.83 24.84 3.85
C ALA A 181 -8.28 25.08 3.38
N GLU A 182 -8.75 24.25 2.45
CA GLU A 182 -10.12 24.30 1.89
C GLU A 182 -11.15 23.56 2.76
N ASN A 183 -10.72 22.87 3.83
CA ASN A 183 -11.56 21.98 4.64
C ASN A 183 -12.30 20.91 3.80
N ASP A 184 -11.69 20.49 2.69
CA ASP A 184 -12.13 19.37 1.84
C ASP A 184 -11.18 18.20 2.06
N HIS A 185 -11.57 17.26 2.92
CA HIS A 185 -10.69 16.15 3.29
C HIS A 185 -10.85 14.91 2.40
N ALA A 186 -11.60 15.00 1.31
CA ALA A 186 -11.98 13.83 0.50
C ALA A 186 -10.77 13.09 -0.09
N ALA A 187 -9.73 13.81 -0.52
CA ALA A 187 -8.54 13.20 -1.12
C ALA A 187 -7.42 12.89 -0.11
N VAL A 188 -7.50 13.41 1.13
CA VAL A 188 -6.45 13.26 2.15
C VAL A 188 -6.06 11.79 2.38
N PRO A 189 -6.99 10.82 2.53
CA PRO A 189 -6.62 9.42 2.69
C PRO A 189 -5.80 8.86 1.53
N VAL A 190 -6.12 9.25 0.29
CA VAL A 190 -5.44 8.77 -0.92
C VAL A 190 -4.06 9.41 -1.04
N ILE A 191 -3.93 10.69 -0.70
CA ILE A 191 -2.63 11.38 -0.69
C ILE A 191 -1.72 10.80 0.39
N ALA A 192 -2.22 10.66 1.63
CA ALA A 192 -1.48 10.01 2.72
C ALA A 192 -1.08 8.58 2.35
N TYR A 193 -1.98 7.85 1.69
CA TYR A 193 -1.69 6.55 1.11
C TYR A 193 -0.51 6.62 0.14
N VAL A 194 -0.56 7.43 -0.91
CA VAL A 194 0.53 7.53 -1.89
C VAL A 194 1.86 7.93 -1.24
N LEU A 195 1.86 8.93 -0.35
CA LEU A 195 3.08 9.44 0.28
C LEU A 195 3.85 8.34 1.02
N ARG A 196 3.17 7.36 1.63
CA ARG A 196 3.83 6.24 2.33
C ARG A 196 4.59 5.29 1.38
N PHE A 197 4.26 5.28 0.09
CA PHE A 197 4.94 4.47 -0.92
C PHE A 197 6.08 5.19 -1.63
N LEU A 198 6.28 6.48 -1.35
CA LEU A 198 7.38 7.26 -1.91
C LEU A 198 8.72 7.05 -1.17
N HIS A 199 8.76 6.09 -0.23
CA HIS A 199 9.87 5.85 0.72
C HIS A 199 10.05 7.01 1.68
N VAL A 200 11.24 7.08 2.28
CA VAL A 200 11.68 8.18 3.14
C VAL A 200 11.48 9.51 2.43
N LEU A 201 10.68 10.39 3.04
CA LEU A 201 10.51 11.76 2.59
C LEU A 201 11.71 12.60 3.03
N GLU A 202 12.04 13.61 2.23
CA GLU A 202 12.94 14.67 2.68
C GLU A 202 12.33 15.40 3.89
N ALA A 203 13.19 15.82 4.84
CA ALA A 203 12.76 16.40 6.12
C ALA A 203 11.74 17.54 5.95
N SER A 204 11.95 18.44 4.99
CA SER A 204 11.01 19.55 4.72
C SER A 204 9.61 19.08 4.34
N ARG A 205 9.49 18.05 3.48
CA ARG A 205 8.19 17.46 3.10
C ARG A 205 7.58 16.70 4.26
N TRP A 206 8.40 15.98 5.02
CA TRP A 206 7.93 15.27 6.21
C TRP A 206 7.35 16.24 7.24
N ASP A 207 8.04 17.36 7.49
CA ASP A 207 7.60 18.41 8.41
C ASP A 207 6.27 19.05 7.94
N GLN A 208 6.06 19.22 6.63
CA GLN A 208 4.78 19.66 6.06
C GLN A 208 3.64 18.65 6.29
N VAL A 209 3.90 17.34 6.09
CA VAL A 209 2.92 16.28 6.38
C VAL A 209 2.61 16.21 7.87
N ARG A 210 3.61 16.46 8.74
CA ARG A 210 3.41 16.51 10.18
C ARG A 210 2.52 17.68 10.56
N HIS A 211 2.82 18.86 10.03
CA HIS A 211 1.99 20.05 10.24
C HIS A 211 0.55 19.80 9.80
N ALA A 212 0.35 19.17 8.64
CA ALA A 212 -0.96 18.73 8.16
C ALA A 212 -1.69 17.80 9.16
N ALA A 213 -0.98 16.82 9.72
CA ALA A 213 -1.55 15.91 10.72
C ALA A 213 -1.92 16.60 12.05
N ASP A 214 -1.20 17.67 12.42
CA ASP A 214 -1.47 18.46 13.63
C ASP A 214 -2.64 19.45 13.44
N LEU A 215 -2.94 19.86 12.19
CA LEU A 215 -4.06 20.76 11.86
C LEU A 215 -5.41 20.04 11.69
N LEU A 216 -5.40 18.75 11.41
CA LEU A 216 -6.62 18.03 11.01
C LEU A 216 -7.61 17.82 12.16
N PRO A 217 -8.92 18.12 11.96
CA PRO A 217 -9.95 17.83 12.93
C PRO A 217 -10.33 16.34 12.95
N THR A 218 -10.51 15.83 14.17
CA THR A 218 -11.19 14.64 14.73
C THR A 218 -11.48 13.36 13.93
N ASP A 219 -11.44 13.30 12.60
CA ASP A 219 -11.69 12.05 11.86
C ASP A 219 -10.57 11.03 12.20
N PRO A 220 -10.90 9.94 12.93
CA PRO A 220 -9.89 9.03 13.41
C PRO A 220 -9.15 8.31 12.28
N ALA A 221 -9.82 8.03 11.15
CA ALA A 221 -9.25 7.29 10.04
C ALA A 221 -8.30 8.15 9.19
N ILE A 222 -8.68 9.41 8.93
CA ILE A 222 -7.79 10.37 8.24
C ILE A 222 -6.53 10.60 9.08
N HIS A 223 -6.71 10.84 10.38
CA HIS A 223 -5.58 11.06 11.29
C HIS A 223 -4.69 9.81 11.39
N ALA A 224 -5.26 8.61 11.51
CA ALA A 224 -4.50 7.37 11.51
C ALA A 224 -3.73 7.14 10.20
N ALA A 225 -4.31 7.51 9.05
CA ALA A 225 -3.63 7.44 7.76
C ALA A 225 -2.36 8.31 7.75
N LEU A 226 -2.44 9.54 8.25
CA LEU A 226 -1.30 10.44 8.31
C LEU A 226 -0.26 10.02 9.35
N LEU A 227 -0.67 9.60 10.55
CA LEU A 227 0.27 9.09 11.56
C LEU A 227 1.05 7.88 11.03
N THR A 228 0.38 6.99 10.29
CA THR A 228 1.02 5.85 9.63
C THR A 228 2.03 6.31 8.57
N THR A 229 1.68 7.31 7.76
CA THR A 229 2.58 7.91 6.77
C THR A 229 3.79 8.56 7.44
N LEU A 230 3.59 9.33 8.51
CA LEU A 230 4.68 9.94 9.28
C LEU A 230 5.62 8.87 9.84
N TRP A 231 5.10 7.77 10.36
CA TRP A 231 5.90 6.68 10.89
C TRP A 231 6.77 6.00 9.82
N ILE A 232 6.16 5.61 8.70
CA ILE A 232 6.79 4.85 7.62
C ILE A 232 7.79 5.72 6.83
N ALA A 233 7.40 6.95 6.52
CA ALA A 233 8.11 7.80 5.57
C ALA A 233 9.08 8.78 6.26
N ALA A 234 9.35 8.60 7.55
CA ALA A 234 10.26 9.46 8.30
C ALA A 234 11.73 9.32 7.86
N PRO A 235 12.43 10.45 7.65
CA PRO A 235 13.87 10.46 7.54
C PRO A 235 14.53 10.20 8.91
N ALA A 236 15.80 9.80 8.90
CA ALA A 236 16.51 9.33 10.10
C ALA A 236 16.59 10.43 11.18
N GLU A 237 16.79 11.67 10.76
CA GLU A 237 16.83 12.88 11.58
C GLU A 237 15.48 13.31 12.17
N ARG A 238 14.39 12.57 11.88
CA ARG A 238 13.05 12.74 12.46
C ARG A 238 12.56 11.50 13.19
N SER A 239 13.47 10.62 13.59
CA SER A 239 13.15 9.34 14.23
C SER A 239 12.33 9.52 15.52
N ALA A 240 12.70 10.46 16.38
CA ALA A 240 11.99 10.72 17.64
C ALA A 240 10.55 11.21 17.39
N GLU A 241 10.35 12.13 16.44
CA GLU A 241 9.02 12.65 16.10
C GLU A 241 8.17 11.59 15.40
N ALA A 242 8.79 10.71 14.60
CA ALA A 242 8.13 9.56 14.01
C ALA A 242 7.68 8.55 15.08
N GLU A 243 8.50 8.29 16.09
CA GLU A 243 8.12 7.46 17.24
C GLU A 243 6.98 8.07 18.05
N ALA A 244 6.94 9.40 18.18
CA ALA A 244 5.82 10.10 18.79
C ALA A 244 4.53 9.93 17.97
N ALA A 245 4.60 10.02 16.63
CA ALA A 245 3.47 9.75 15.74
C ALA A 245 2.99 8.29 15.84
N TRP A 246 3.92 7.34 15.86
CA TRP A 246 3.61 5.92 16.08
C TRP A 246 2.95 5.71 17.45
N SER A 247 3.46 6.31 18.51
CA SER A 247 2.89 6.21 19.85
C SER A 247 1.46 6.76 19.92
N ARG A 248 1.16 7.85 19.21
CA ARG A 248 -0.21 8.39 19.07
C ARG A 248 -1.15 7.37 18.43
N LEU A 249 -0.72 6.73 17.34
CA LEU A 249 -1.49 5.70 16.64
C LEU A 249 -1.66 4.43 17.50
N PHE A 250 -0.58 3.96 18.11
CA PHE A 250 -0.54 2.73 18.90
C PHE A 250 -1.35 2.80 20.21
N ARG A 251 -1.57 3.99 20.75
CA ARG A 251 -2.53 4.18 21.86
C ARG A 251 -3.97 3.81 21.48
N LYS A 252 -4.29 3.78 20.19
CA LYS A 252 -5.61 3.42 19.65
C LYS A 252 -5.70 1.97 19.17
N ARG A 253 -4.78 1.11 19.58
CA ARG A 253 -4.69 -0.29 19.12
C ARG A 253 -5.91 -1.17 19.43
N ASP A 254 -6.73 -0.76 20.38
CA ASP A 254 -7.97 -1.45 20.74
C ASP A 254 -9.17 -1.03 19.86
N GLU A 255 -9.02 0.03 19.06
CA GLU A 255 -10.00 0.47 18.04
C GLU A 255 -9.77 -0.33 16.75
N LYS A 256 -10.72 -1.21 16.38
CA LYS A 256 -10.58 -2.13 15.23
C LYS A 256 -10.39 -1.39 13.90
N GLU A 257 -10.95 -0.20 13.79
CA GLU A 257 -10.82 0.70 12.64
C GLU A 257 -9.37 1.15 12.42
N MET A 258 -8.51 1.09 13.46
CA MET A 258 -7.11 1.48 13.41
C MET A 258 -6.18 0.34 12.95
N TRP A 259 -6.66 -0.91 12.99
CA TRP A 259 -5.85 -2.08 12.63
C TRP A 259 -5.23 -2.02 11.23
N PRO A 260 -5.92 -1.57 10.16
CA PRO A 260 -5.32 -1.45 8.83
C PRO A 260 -4.03 -0.60 8.83
N TYR A 261 -4.08 0.50 9.59
CA TYR A 261 -3.01 1.48 9.73
C TYR A 261 -1.85 0.94 10.57
N LEU A 262 -2.18 0.32 11.71
CA LEU A 262 -1.21 -0.32 12.60
C LEU A 262 -0.46 -1.46 11.90
N LEU A 263 -1.18 -2.37 11.25
CA LEU A 263 -0.59 -3.52 10.57
C LEU A 263 0.31 -3.10 9.41
N ALA A 264 -0.08 -2.07 8.66
CA ALA A 264 0.78 -1.47 7.63
C ALA A 264 2.06 -0.86 8.21
N GLY A 265 1.94 -0.12 9.32
CA GLY A 265 3.08 0.44 10.04
C GLY A 265 4.03 -0.65 10.54
N LEU A 266 3.51 -1.70 11.17
CA LEU A 266 4.29 -2.82 11.69
C LEU A 266 4.98 -3.64 10.60
N ALA A 267 4.30 -3.86 9.47
CA ALA A 267 4.87 -4.63 8.37
C ALA A 267 6.07 -3.94 7.68
N LEU A 268 6.13 -2.60 7.72
CA LEU A 268 7.20 -1.83 7.09
C LEU A 268 8.26 -1.36 8.08
N LYS A 269 7.85 -1.02 9.30
CA LYS A 269 8.72 -0.48 10.34
C LYS A 269 8.21 -0.98 11.70
N GLY A 270 8.51 -2.25 11.99
CA GLY A 270 8.11 -2.91 13.23
C GLY A 270 8.71 -2.28 14.48
N THR A 271 8.09 -2.54 15.63
CA THR A 271 8.63 -2.20 16.95
C THR A 271 8.49 -3.40 17.87
N LYS A 272 9.31 -3.47 18.93
CA LYS A 272 9.22 -4.54 19.93
C LYS A 272 7.84 -4.62 20.56
N ALA A 273 7.34 -3.50 21.08
CA ALA A 273 6.00 -3.41 21.67
C ALA A 273 4.89 -3.75 20.65
N GLY A 274 5.04 -3.32 19.40
CA GLY A 274 4.10 -3.62 18.33
C GLY A 274 4.04 -5.10 17.98
N ARG A 275 5.19 -5.77 17.94
CA ARG A 275 5.29 -7.21 17.72
C ARG A 275 4.69 -8.00 18.87
N GLU A 276 5.04 -7.65 20.11
CA GLU A 276 4.49 -8.29 21.32
C GLU A 276 2.97 -8.20 21.38
N TRP A 277 2.43 -7.00 21.12
CA TRP A 277 0.98 -6.82 21.00
C TRP A 277 0.39 -7.68 19.89
N LEU A 278 0.98 -7.66 18.69
CA LEU A 278 0.42 -8.41 17.57
C LEU A 278 0.45 -9.92 17.80
N LEU A 279 1.48 -10.46 18.47
CA LEU A 279 1.53 -11.86 18.89
C LEU A 279 0.41 -12.22 19.88
N GLN A 280 0.10 -11.33 20.82
CA GLN A 280 -1.02 -11.53 21.74
C GLN A 280 -2.38 -11.49 21.03
N GLN A 281 -2.53 -10.62 20.03
CA GLN A 281 -3.77 -10.50 19.27
C GLN A 281 -3.93 -11.59 18.20
N TYR A 282 -2.83 -12.15 17.68
CA TYR A 282 -2.86 -13.04 16.53
C TYR A 282 -3.83 -14.22 16.67
N PRO A 283 -3.92 -14.95 17.81
CA PRO A 283 -4.88 -16.04 17.96
C PRO A 283 -6.34 -15.61 17.78
N LEU A 284 -6.68 -14.37 18.12
CA LEU A 284 -8.02 -13.82 17.90
C LEU A 284 -8.21 -13.41 16.43
N LEU A 285 -7.19 -12.79 15.83
CA LEU A 285 -7.23 -12.33 14.44
C LEU A 285 -7.26 -13.49 13.44
N SER A 286 -6.62 -14.62 13.74
CA SER A 286 -6.55 -15.80 12.87
C SER A 286 -7.72 -16.76 13.03
N ASN A 287 -8.56 -16.58 14.06
CA ASN A 287 -9.69 -17.47 14.33
C ASN A 287 -10.90 -17.15 13.45
N SER A 288 -11.03 -17.91 12.35
CA SER A 288 -12.12 -17.80 11.38
C SER A 288 -13.51 -18.15 11.92
N ARG A 289 -13.62 -18.67 13.15
CA ARG A 289 -14.90 -19.01 13.80
C ARG A 289 -15.47 -17.87 14.64
N LEU A 290 -14.71 -16.79 14.88
CA LEU A 290 -15.17 -15.68 15.70
C LEU A 290 -16.14 -14.77 14.94
N ALA A 291 -17.14 -14.26 15.65
CA ALA A 291 -17.99 -13.19 15.15
C ALA A 291 -17.14 -11.94 14.87
N GLY A 292 -17.23 -11.41 13.65
CA GLY A 292 -16.41 -10.27 13.22
C GLY A 292 -15.01 -10.64 12.72
N TYR A 293 -14.75 -11.91 12.44
CA TYR A 293 -13.55 -12.32 11.71
C TYR A 293 -13.40 -11.55 10.39
N ASN A 294 -12.19 -11.08 10.11
CA ASN A 294 -11.84 -10.37 8.89
C ASN A 294 -10.57 -10.99 8.28
N ALA A 295 -10.74 -11.68 7.16
CA ALA A 295 -9.65 -12.38 6.48
C ALA A 295 -8.54 -11.44 5.97
N ASP A 296 -8.89 -10.20 5.65
CA ASP A 296 -7.94 -9.17 5.19
C ASP A 296 -7.04 -8.71 6.36
N VAL A 297 -7.64 -8.51 7.54
CA VAL A 297 -6.90 -8.23 8.78
C VAL A 297 -6.01 -9.41 9.19
N HIS A 298 -6.54 -10.64 9.11
CA HIS A 298 -5.75 -11.86 9.37
C HIS A 298 -4.52 -11.90 8.44
N ALA A 299 -4.72 -11.72 7.13
CA ALA A 299 -3.64 -11.73 6.16
C ALA A 299 -2.59 -10.65 6.45
N ALA A 300 -3.02 -9.43 6.76
CA ALA A 300 -2.13 -8.31 7.08
C ALA A 300 -1.36 -8.55 8.39
N ALA A 301 -1.98 -9.16 9.40
CA ALA A 301 -1.34 -9.54 10.66
C ALA A 301 -0.27 -10.62 10.46
N ALA A 302 -0.58 -11.67 9.69
CA ALA A 302 0.37 -12.72 9.35
C ALA A 302 1.57 -12.13 8.60
N TYR A 303 1.32 -11.25 7.63
CA TYR A 303 2.38 -10.56 6.89
C TYR A 303 3.23 -9.65 7.78
N ALA A 304 2.62 -8.87 8.66
CA ALA A 304 3.36 -8.00 9.58
C ALA A 304 4.29 -8.82 10.50
N LEU A 305 3.81 -9.93 11.07
CA LEU A 305 4.63 -10.83 11.90
C LEU A 305 5.78 -11.47 11.11
N LEU A 306 5.59 -11.79 9.83
CA LEU A 306 6.66 -12.29 8.95
C LEU A 306 7.74 -11.24 8.64
N LYS A 307 7.39 -9.95 8.70
CA LYS A 307 8.28 -8.85 8.40
C LYS A 307 9.06 -8.34 9.60
N MET A 308 8.56 -8.56 10.81
CA MET A 308 9.23 -8.16 12.05
C MET A 308 10.23 -9.22 12.50
N GLU A 309 11.44 -8.79 12.85
CA GLU A 309 12.47 -9.68 13.38
C GLU A 309 12.06 -10.25 14.76
N PRO A 310 12.38 -11.52 15.05
CA PRO A 310 12.36 -12.01 16.43
C PRO A 310 13.45 -11.27 17.22
N TYR A 311 13.05 -10.65 18.33
CA TYR A 311 13.96 -9.98 19.27
C TYR A 311 14.59 -10.97 20.23
#